data_AF-A0A7V9VIZ0-F1
#
_entry.id   AF-A0A7V9VIZ0-F1
#
_cell.length_a   1.000
_cell.length_b   1.000
_cell.length_c   1.000
_cell.angle_alpha   90.00
_cell.angle_beta   90.00
_cell.angle_gamma   90.00
#
_symmetry.space_group_name_H-M   'P 1'
#
loop_
_entity.id
_entity.type
_entity.pdbx_description
1 polymer ?
#
loop_
_entity_poly.entity_id
_entity_poly.type
_entity_poly.pdbx_seq_one_letter_code
_entity_poly.pdbx_strand_id
1 'polypeptide(L)'
;MRDISLQDGPPLALVEPRYLPAVFLSTFVVAVCASRIARLNRLSLGSDSVAIGVFAVAGTLRSLDVGLGPWPTVLLGTITAVGGGLMIDMIVGQTPRIFLKGELIAFAAGMPSIAVLLCHEIGTPPGLTILVGIVVGTSVRWRWTSWAPSRVD
;
A
#
# COMPACT_ATOMS: atom_id res chain seq x y z
N MET A 1 -1.65 9.25 -8.07
CA MET A 1 -0.72 8.43 -8.86
C MET A 1 -1.50 7.44 -9.71
N ARG A 2 -2.08 6.37 -9.12
CA ARG A 2 -2.87 5.35 -9.84
C ARG A 2 -3.88 5.90 -10.85
N ASP A 3 -4.82 6.74 -10.39
CA ASP A 3 -5.94 7.21 -11.23
C ASP A 3 -5.44 8.05 -12.43
N ILE A 4 -4.35 8.81 -12.26
CA ILE A 4 -3.71 9.58 -13.34
C ILE A 4 -3.04 8.64 -14.35
N SER A 5 -2.38 7.58 -13.88
CA SER A 5 -1.76 6.57 -14.74
C SER A 5 -2.78 5.76 -15.54
N LEU A 6 -3.97 5.54 -14.99
CA LEU A 6 -5.07 4.86 -15.68
C LEU A 6 -5.77 5.74 -16.70
N GLN A 7 -5.64 7.06 -16.60
CA GLN A 7 -6.37 8.04 -17.43
C GLN A 7 -7.89 7.83 -17.42
N ASP A 8 -8.41 7.19 -16.36
CA ASP A 8 -9.79 6.75 -16.23
C ASP A 8 -10.62 7.79 -15.44
N GLY A 9 -10.72 8.99 -16.01
CA GLY A 9 -11.46 10.10 -15.44
C GLY A 9 -10.75 10.87 -14.30
N PRO A 10 -11.45 11.80 -13.65
CA PRO A 10 -10.91 12.56 -12.53
C PRO A 10 -10.64 11.66 -11.31
N PRO A 11 -9.56 11.90 -10.55
CA PRO A 11 -9.15 11.03 -9.46
C PRO A 11 -10.22 10.95 -8.36
N LEU A 12 -10.51 9.72 -7.89
CA LEU A 12 -11.61 9.45 -6.97
C LEU A 12 -11.54 10.29 -5.68
N ALA A 13 -10.32 10.57 -5.21
CA ALA A 13 -10.07 11.37 -4.03
C ALA A 13 -10.56 12.82 -4.13
N LEU A 14 -10.72 13.37 -5.34
CA LEU A 14 -11.22 14.74 -5.59
C LEU A 14 -12.70 14.77 -5.97
N VAL A 15 -13.24 13.65 -6.45
CA VAL A 15 -14.62 13.57 -6.95
C VAL A 15 -15.58 13.19 -5.83
N GLU A 16 -15.21 12.21 -5.00
CA GLU A 16 -16.10 11.65 -4.00
C GLU A 16 -16.00 12.46 -2.69
N PRO A 17 -17.08 13.15 -2.25
CA PRO A 17 -17.06 14.04 -1.08
C PRO A 17 -16.68 13.37 0.24
N ARG A 18 -16.74 12.03 0.29
CA ARG A 18 -16.47 11.23 1.50
C ARG A 18 -14.99 11.10 1.82
N TYR A 19 -14.10 11.21 0.82
CA TYR A 19 -12.67 10.97 1.02
C TYR A 19 -12.01 12.09 1.83
N LEU A 20 -12.28 13.35 1.50
CA LEU A 20 -11.70 14.50 2.20
C LEU A 20 -12.00 14.52 3.71
N PRO A 21 -13.26 14.40 4.19
CA PRO A 21 -13.54 14.39 5.62
C PRO A 21 -12.92 13.18 6.31
N ALA A 22 -12.86 12.01 5.66
CA ALA A 22 -12.20 10.83 6.22
C ALA A 22 -10.68 11.06 6.41
N VAL A 23 -10.01 11.73 5.46
CA VAL A 23 -8.60 12.09 5.57
C VAL A 23 -8.37 13.11 6.69
N PHE A 24 -9.17 14.18 6.77
CA PHE A 24 -9.04 15.16 7.84
C PHE A 24 -9.29 14.55 9.23
N LEU A 25 -10.33 13.72 9.35
CA LEU A 25 -10.65 13.04 10.61
C LEU A 25 -9.55 12.07 11.03
N SER A 26 -9.07 11.23 10.12
CA SER A 26 -7.99 10.29 10.42
C SER A 26 -6.69 11.01 10.79
N THR A 27 -6.35 12.08 10.07
CA THR A 27 -5.17 12.92 10.38
C THR A 27 -5.31 13.56 11.76
N PHE A 28 -6.48 14.11 12.10
CA PHE A 28 -6.74 14.70 13.41
C PHE A 28 -6.62 13.66 14.54
N VAL A 29 -7.19 12.47 14.35
CA VAL A 29 -7.09 11.36 15.32
C VAL A 29 -5.64 10.94 15.53
N VAL A 30 -4.87 10.77 14.46
CA VAL A 30 -3.45 10.42 14.54
C VAL A 30 -2.65 11.53 15.21
N ALA A 31 -2.92 12.81 14.92
CA ALA A 31 -2.22 13.94 15.53
C ALA A 31 -2.41 13.99 17.06
N VAL A 32 -3.64 13.77 17.54
CA VAL A 32 -3.93 13.71 18.98
C VAL A 32 -3.30 12.49 19.65
N CYS A 33 -3.19 11.36 18.93
CA CYS A 33 -2.67 10.11 19.46
C CYS A 33 -1.17 9.89 19.20
N ALA A 34 -0.49 10.81 18.50
CA ALA A 34 0.87 10.63 18.02
C ALA A 34 1.86 10.29 19.14
N SER A 35 1.75 10.95 20.29
CA SER A 35 2.62 10.71 21.46
C SER A 35 2.42 9.35 22.14
N ARG A 36 1.26 8.70 21.96
CA ARG A 36 1.01 7.33 22.41
C ARG A 36 1.48 6.31 21.38
N ILE A 37 1.22 6.58 20.10
CA ILE A 37 1.60 5.70 18.99
C ILE A 37 3.13 5.65 18.85
N ALA A 38 3.82 6.78 19.01
CA ALA A 38 5.29 6.85 18.97
C ALA A 38 5.96 6.00 20.05
N ARG A 39 5.29 5.76 21.19
CA ARG A 39 5.81 4.87 22.25
C ARG A 39 5.65 3.38 21.92
N LEU A 40 4.81 3.04 20.95
CA LEU A 40 4.50 1.66 20.60
C LEU A 40 5.13 1.32 19.24
N ASN A 41 6.45 1.13 19.23
CA ASN A 41 7.22 0.78 18.03
C ASN A 41 6.60 -0.41 17.25
N ARG A 42 6.04 -1.41 17.96
CA ARG A 42 5.37 -2.56 17.34
C ARG A 42 4.08 -2.21 16.59
N LEU A 43 3.30 -1.22 17.05
CA LEU A 43 2.05 -0.84 16.39
C LEU A 43 2.34 -0.08 15.09
N SER A 44 3.36 0.79 15.10
CA SER A 44 3.77 1.54 13.90
C SER A 44 4.21 0.61 12.75
N LEU A 45 5.01 -0.42 13.06
CA LEU A 45 5.43 -1.43 12.07
C LEU A 45 4.27 -2.31 11.57
N GLY A 46 3.36 -2.69 12.47
CA GLY A 46 2.19 -3.50 12.10
C GLY A 46 1.25 -2.73 11.16
N SER A 47 0.95 -1.47 11.47
CA SER A 47 0.08 -0.64 10.63
C SER A 47 0.66 -0.37 9.25
N ASP A 48 1.98 -0.18 9.13
CA ASP A 48 2.66 0.01 7.83
C ASP A 48 2.51 -1.23 6.94
N SER A 49 2.67 -2.42 7.54
CA SER A 49 2.55 -3.69 6.81
C SER A 49 1.14 -3.94 6.29
N VAL A 50 0.12 -3.57 7.08
CA VAL A 50 -1.29 -3.66 6.66
C VAL A 50 -1.58 -2.65 5.56
N ALA A 51 -1.11 -1.42 5.69
CA ALA A 51 -1.33 -0.38 4.69
C ALA A 51 -0.77 -0.79 3.31
N ILE A 52 0.46 -1.32 3.26
CA ILE A 52 1.08 -1.80 2.02
C ILE A 52 0.22 -2.89 1.36
N GLY A 53 -0.25 -3.88 2.14
CA GLY A 53 -1.10 -4.95 1.63
C GLY A 53 -2.43 -4.42 1.07
N VAL A 54 -3.13 -3.59 1.84
CA VAL A 54 -4.44 -3.04 1.43
C VAL A 54 -4.32 -2.17 0.18
N PHE A 55 -3.32 -1.29 0.09
CA PHE A 55 -3.14 -0.43 -1.07
C PHE A 55 -2.68 -1.18 -2.31
N ALA A 56 -1.87 -2.23 -2.16
CA ALA A 56 -1.51 -3.11 -3.27
C ALA A 56 -2.76 -3.76 -3.86
N VAL A 57 -3.58 -4.40 -3.02
CA VAL A 57 -4.85 -5.03 -3.42
C VAL A 57 -5.78 -4.03 -4.11
N ALA A 58 -5.99 -2.85 -3.52
CA ALA A 58 -6.86 -1.82 -4.10
C ALA A 58 -6.34 -1.29 -5.45
N GLY A 59 -5.02 -1.22 -5.64
CA GLY A 59 -4.40 -0.86 -6.92
C GLY A 59 -4.56 -1.94 -7.98
N THR A 60 -4.33 -3.20 -7.61
CA THR A 60 -4.45 -4.35 -8.51
C THR A 60 -5.89 -4.54 -8.98
N LEU A 61 -6.87 -4.51 -8.07
CA LEU A 61 -8.28 -4.65 -8.44
C LEU A 61 -8.73 -3.55 -9.39
N ARG A 62 -8.36 -2.29 -9.13
CA ARG A 62 -8.70 -1.19 -10.03
C ARG A 62 -8.06 -1.34 -11.41
N SER A 63 -6.84 -1.88 -11.49
CA SER A 63 -6.18 -2.17 -12.77
C SER A 63 -6.94 -3.22 -13.58
N LEU A 64 -7.41 -4.27 -12.90
CA LEU A 64 -8.20 -5.35 -13.49
C LEU A 64 -9.55 -4.83 -13.99
N ASP A 65 -10.21 -3.94 -13.24
CA ASP A 65 -11.48 -3.32 -13.64
C ASP A 65 -11.35 -2.51 -14.94
N VAL A 66 -10.19 -1.90 -15.19
CA VAL A 66 -9.90 -1.15 -16.43
C VAL A 66 -9.40 -2.07 -17.56
N GLY A 67 -9.32 -3.38 -17.33
CA GLY A 67 -8.93 -4.38 -18.34
C GLY A 67 -7.44 -4.37 -18.67
N LEU A 68 -6.58 -3.91 -17.75
CA LEU A 68 -5.14 -3.95 -17.95
C LEU A 68 -4.60 -5.38 -17.95
N GLY A 69 -3.60 -5.64 -18.79
CA GLY A 69 -2.91 -6.92 -18.83
C GLY A 69 -2.19 -7.27 -17.50
N PRO A 70 -1.71 -8.51 -17.35
CA PRO A 70 -1.18 -9.03 -16.09
C PRO A 70 0.03 -8.23 -15.56
N TRP A 71 0.98 -7.87 -16.42
CA TRP A 71 2.17 -7.13 -16.01
C TRP A 71 1.87 -5.67 -15.59
N PRO A 72 1.14 -4.86 -16.38
CA PRO A 72 0.70 -3.53 -15.94
C PRO A 72 -0.10 -3.56 -14.64
N THR A 73 -0.94 -4.57 -14.45
CA THR A 73 -1.77 -4.75 -13.24
C THR A 73 -0.93 -4.94 -11.98
N VAL A 74 0.11 -5.79 -12.04
CA VAL A 74 1.05 -5.96 -10.92
C VAL A 74 1.81 -4.67 -10.66
N LEU A 75 2.35 -4.04 -11.71
CA LEU A 75 3.08 -2.78 -11.59
C LEU A 75 2.24 -1.69 -10.94
N LEU A 76 1.01 -1.50 -11.39
CA LEU A 76 0.16 -0.45 -10.86
C LEU A 76 -0.29 -0.73 -9.42
N GLY A 77 -0.52 -2.00 -9.06
CA GLY A 77 -0.69 -2.43 -7.68
C GLY A 77 0.49 -2.02 -6.80
N THR A 78 1.72 -2.31 -7.24
CA THR A 78 2.94 -1.93 -6.48
C THR A 78 3.12 -0.42 -6.35
N ILE A 79 2.89 0.33 -7.43
CA ILE A 79 3.01 1.80 -7.44
C ILE A 79 1.97 2.42 -6.51
N THR A 80 0.76 1.86 -6.46
CA THR A 80 -0.30 2.33 -5.55
C THR A 80 0.10 2.11 -4.09
N ALA A 81 0.68 0.96 -3.77
CA ALA A 81 1.10 0.63 -2.42
C ALA A 81 2.27 1.49 -1.91
N VAL A 82 3.29 1.71 -2.75
CA VAL A 82 4.50 2.44 -2.33
C VAL A 82 4.39 3.94 -2.57
N GLY A 83 3.57 4.36 -3.53
CA GLY A 83 3.49 5.75 -3.98
C GLY A 83 3.10 6.74 -2.88
N GLY A 84 2.27 6.34 -1.93
CA GLY A 84 1.90 7.18 -0.78
C GLY A 84 3.10 7.51 0.12
N GLY A 85 3.84 6.48 0.53
CA GLY A 85 5.06 6.65 1.33
C GLY A 85 6.14 7.42 0.58
N LEU A 86 6.34 7.10 -0.70
CA LEU A 86 7.26 7.82 -1.58
C LEU A 86 6.97 9.33 -1.62
N MET A 87 5.69 9.72 -1.79
CA MET A 87 5.30 11.13 -1.80
C MET A 87 5.58 11.81 -0.46
N ILE A 88 5.29 11.16 0.66
CA ILE A 88 5.54 11.73 1.99
C ILE A 88 7.04 11.94 2.20
N ASP A 89 7.86 10.96 1.86
CA ASP A 89 9.32 11.08 1.99
C ASP A 89 9.85 12.27 1.17
N MET A 90 9.35 12.45 -0.05
CA MET A 90 9.71 13.59 -0.92
C MET A 90 9.26 14.95 -0.33
N ILE A 91 8.04 15.04 0.20
CA ILE A 91 7.51 16.28 0.80
C ILE A 91 8.31 16.69 2.04
N VAL A 92 8.75 15.72 2.84
CA VAL A 92 9.59 15.96 4.03
C VAL A 92 11.05 16.23 3.66
N GLY A 93 11.44 16.04 2.39
CA GLY A 93 12.81 16.24 1.92
C GLY A 93 13.76 15.11 2.30
N GLN A 94 13.24 13.91 2.60
CA GLN A 94 14.04 12.72 2.89
C GLN A 94 14.25 11.88 1.63
N THR A 95 15.32 11.08 1.62
CA THR A 95 15.51 10.08 0.56
C THR A 95 14.42 9.02 0.67
N PRO A 96 13.64 8.76 -0.39
CA PRO A 96 12.52 7.82 -0.30
C PRO A 96 12.97 6.42 0.09
N ARG A 97 12.21 5.79 0.98
CA ARG A 97 12.54 4.48 1.58
C ARG A 97 12.74 3.37 0.57
N ILE A 98 12.05 3.44 -0.56
CA ILE A 98 12.21 2.49 -1.67
C ILE A 98 13.64 2.44 -2.23
N PHE A 99 14.40 3.53 -2.12
CA PHE A 99 15.77 3.62 -2.63
C PHE A 99 16.83 3.28 -1.57
N LEU A 100 16.43 3.08 -0.31
CA LEU A 100 17.36 2.74 0.76
C LEU A 100 17.78 1.27 0.66
N LYS A 101 19.08 1.02 0.82
CA LYS A 101 19.63 -0.34 0.80
C LYS A 101 18.97 -1.19 1.91
N GLY A 102 18.53 -2.39 1.55
CA GLY A 102 17.90 -3.35 2.48
C GLY A 102 16.38 -3.21 2.65
N GLU A 103 15.75 -2.16 2.10
CA GLU A 103 14.29 -2.01 2.13
C GLU A 103 13.65 -2.59 0.85
N LEU A 104 13.26 -3.86 0.90
CA LEU A 104 12.52 -4.53 -0.18
C LEU A 104 11.01 -4.20 -0.15
N ILE A 105 10.67 -2.92 0.00
CA ILE A 105 9.27 -2.46 0.09
C ILE A 105 8.54 -2.70 -1.24
N ALA A 106 9.20 -2.43 -2.38
CA ALA A 106 8.63 -2.67 -3.71
C ALA A 106 8.31 -4.16 -3.94
N PHE A 107 9.21 -5.05 -3.51
CA PHE A 107 9.00 -6.49 -3.61
C PHE A 107 7.86 -6.96 -2.69
N ALA A 108 7.82 -6.46 -1.46
CA ALA A 108 6.74 -6.75 -0.51
C ALA A 108 5.36 -6.26 -1.01
N ALA A 109 5.31 -5.18 -1.79
CA ALA A 109 4.11 -4.70 -2.46
C ALA A 109 3.76 -5.48 -3.74
N GLY A 110 4.75 -6.06 -4.42
CA GLY A 110 4.58 -6.91 -5.59
C GLY A 110 3.87 -8.23 -5.29
N MET A 111 4.27 -8.88 -4.20
CA MET A 111 3.70 -10.17 -3.77
C MET A 111 2.18 -10.20 -3.63
N PRO A 112 1.53 -9.28 -2.88
CA PRO A 112 0.07 -9.25 -2.79
C PRO A 112 -0.60 -8.94 -4.14
N SER A 113 0.03 -8.12 -4.98
CA SER A 113 -0.49 -7.81 -6.33
C SER A 113 -0.51 -9.04 -7.24
N ILE A 114 0.56 -9.85 -7.20
CA ILE A 114 0.64 -11.13 -7.93
C ILE A 114 -0.38 -12.13 -7.38
N ALA A 115 -0.50 -12.24 -6.06
CA ALA A 115 -1.46 -13.15 -5.43
C ALA A 115 -2.90 -12.81 -5.82
N VAL A 116 -3.27 -11.52 -5.80
CA VAL A 116 -4.60 -11.05 -6.24
C VAL A 116 -4.84 -11.35 -7.71
N LEU A 117 -3.86 -11.09 -8.58
CA LEU A 117 -3.96 -11.37 -10.00
C LEU A 117 -4.23 -12.87 -10.25
N LEU A 118 -3.46 -13.76 -9.62
CA LEU A 118 -3.65 -15.21 -9.76
C LEU A 118 -5.02 -15.68 -9.23
N CYS A 119 -5.46 -15.14 -8.08
CA CYS A 119 -6.77 -15.45 -7.54
C CYS A 119 -7.90 -14.99 -8.49
N HIS A 120 -7.73 -13.82 -9.11
CA HIS A 120 -8.68 -13.30 -10.09
C HIS A 120 -8.76 -14.19 -11.34
N GLU A 121 -7.63 -14.66 -11.88
CA GLU A 121 -7.59 -15.58 -13.02
C GLU A 121 -8.24 -16.95 -12.71
N ILE A 122 -8.17 -17.41 -11.46
CA ILE A 122 -8.81 -18.66 -11.01
C ILE A 122 -10.33 -18.46 -10.78
N GLY A 123 -10.84 -17.23 -10.85
CA GLY A 123 -12.25 -16.92 -10.65
C GLY A 123 -12.70 -17.00 -9.19
N THR A 124 -11.79 -16.78 -8.23
CA THR A 124 -12.16 -16.81 -6.81
C THR A 124 -13.09 -15.65 -6.45
N PRO A 125 -14.01 -15.84 -5.48
CA PRO A 125 -14.94 -14.78 -5.08
C PRO A 125 -14.18 -13.54 -4.58
N PRO A 126 -14.66 -12.30 -4.88
CA PRO A 126 -13.92 -11.07 -4.61
C PRO A 126 -13.48 -10.89 -3.16
N GLY A 127 -14.32 -11.31 -2.20
CA GLY A 127 -13.98 -11.22 -0.78
C GLY A 127 -12.77 -12.06 -0.38
N LEU A 128 -12.62 -13.25 -0.99
CA LEU A 128 -11.49 -14.13 -0.73
C LEU A 128 -10.21 -13.58 -1.37
N THR A 129 -10.30 -13.05 -2.60
CA THR A 129 -9.19 -12.40 -3.29
C THR A 129 -8.58 -11.25 -2.47
N ILE A 130 -9.45 -10.40 -1.90
CA ILE A 130 -9.01 -9.29 -1.04
C ILE A 130 -8.31 -9.80 0.21
N LEU A 131 -8.90 -10.81 0.87
CA LEU A 131 -8.37 -11.37 2.11
C LEU A 131 -7.01 -12.02 1.88
N VAL A 132 -6.87 -12.82 0.82
CA VAL A 132 -5.58 -13.43 0.43
C VAL A 132 -4.54 -12.36 0.16
N GLY A 133 -4.87 -11.32 -0.60
CA GLY A 133 -3.94 -10.23 -0.90
C GLY A 133 -3.47 -9.50 0.36
N ILE A 134 -4.38 -9.16 1.28
CA ILE A 134 -4.02 -8.50 2.54
C ILE A 134 -3.13 -9.41 3.39
N VAL A 135 -3.48 -10.69 3.53
CA VAL A 135 -2.71 -11.66 4.32
C VAL A 135 -1.32 -11.86 3.73
N VAL A 136 -1.20 -11.99 2.41
CA VAL A 136 0.10 -12.13 1.73
C VAL A 136 0.94 -10.86 1.92
N GLY A 137 0.38 -9.68 1.67
CA GLY A 137 1.11 -8.42 1.79
C GLY A 137 1.60 -8.15 3.22
N THR A 138 0.71 -8.33 4.20
CA THR A 138 1.05 -8.20 5.63
C THR A 138 2.10 -9.21 6.05
N SER A 139 1.95 -10.48 5.69
CA SER A 139 2.87 -11.55 6.08
C SER A 139 4.26 -11.34 5.50
N VAL A 140 4.35 -11.02 4.20
CA VAL A 140 5.64 -10.79 3.53
C VAL A 140 6.36 -9.59 4.14
N ARG A 141 5.64 -8.48 4.33
CA ARG A 141 6.23 -7.27 4.91
C ARG A 141 6.64 -7.46 6.37
N TRP A 142 5.78 -8.10 7.17
CA TRP A 142 6.06 -8.41 8.58
C TRP A 142 7.29 -9.30 8.71
N ARG A 143 7.37 -10.38 7.91
CA ARG A 143 8.52 -11.29 7.88
C ARG A 143 9.78 -10.52 7.52
N TRP A 144 9.74 -9.67 6.49
CA TRP A 144 10.88 -8.86 6.09
C TRP A 144 11.33 -7.89 7.19
N THR A 145 10.39 -7.21 7.85
CA THR A 145 10.72 -6.30 8.97
C THR A 145 11.31 -7.03 10.17
N SER A 146 10.94 -8.29 10.39
CA SER A 146 11.52 -9.10 11.46
C SER A 146 12.92 -9.64 11.15
N TRP A 147 13.30 -9.67 9.87
CA TRP A 147 14.60 -10.19 9.40
C TRP A 147 15.60 -9.07 9.10
N ALA A 148 15.13 -7.87 8.73
CA ALA A 148 15.99 -6.71 8.57
C ALA A 148 16.54 -6.31 9.96
N PRO A 149 17.87 -6.39 10.19
CA PRO A 149 18.46 -5.95 11.44
C PRO A 149 18.09 -4.48 11.69
N SER A 150 17.83 -4.15 12.95
CA SER A 150 17.59 -2.78 13.41
C SER A 150 18.64 -1.84 12.82
N ARG A 151 18.19 -0.78 12.15
CA ARG A 151 18.99 0.42 11.87
C ARG A 151 19.49 0.97 13.21
N VAL A 152 20.68 0.57 13.60
CA VAL A 152 21.53 1.29 14.54
C VAL A 152 22.70 1.76 13.69
N ASP A 153 22.98 3.04 13.83
CA ASP A 153 23.97 3.90 13.16
C ASP A 153 23.42 4.75 11.99
#